data_AF-A0A336N1B6-F1
#
_entry.id   AF-A0A336N1B6-F1
#
_cell.length_a   1.000
_cell.length_b   1.000
_cell.length_c   1.000
_cell.angle_alpha   90.00
_cell.angle_beta   90.00
_cell.angle_gamma   90.00
#
_symmetry.space_group_name_H-M   'P 1'
#
loop_
_entity.id
_entity.type
_entity.pdbx_description
1 polymer ?
#
loop_
_entity_poly.entity_id
_entity_poly.type
_entity_poly.pdbx_seq_one_letter_code
_entity_poly.pdbx_strand_id
1 'polypeptide(L)'
;MIKLKSWILIVGVLFILFVLIFSLDFYFLSRLSAQEKRIIQIKQANKYSDNALNKHLNISFLLNISRKIDKLQPVFLNQNPYHFTIRKKLAKSFNPSQYEKIEDVFAVANSWPIDNEIYPENVDDSMGQLISALQNGKITKVYNSQRGTQLKLVLKLEGGQQVLWKPGWYSRDIEIEGPVYSGKDRHNSEIIAFYLGAILNMRWTPIVTGRMLDMKEVYEKADTVLKDTMIIKENQHCVYGKCFYCNISELICGDKVSNMAEGAVLYLIPGQLQKHISPWQRTYKPNKRALWEEDQHYCAPLRKKFNIERLLDMIDIGIFDYLIQNGDRHRHESRNNRLLLLDNGKGFGNAHIDHIDILAPLYQCCMIRKTTYTRLMYFTGGSLSDTLKELTKTDPLYPLLTEDHYVALEKRLLNVFATVELCQEKYGKSIFK
;
A
#
# COMPACT_ATOMS: atom_id res chain seq x y z
N MET A 1 -47.49 -31.81 15.25
CA MET A 1 -46.75 -30.79 14.46
C MET A 1 -46.01 -29.74 15.29
N ILE A 2 -46.48 -29.31 16.46
CA ILE A 2 -45.83 -28.25 17.26
C ILE A 2 -44.50 -28.70 17.91
N LYS A 3 -44.42 -29.95 18.40
CA LYS A 3 -43.18 -30.49 19.00
C LYS A 3 -42.02 -30.64 18.02
N LEU A 4 -42.30 -30.92 16.74
CA LEU A 4 -41.27 -31.10 15.70
C LEU A 4 -40.61 -29.77 15.30
N LYS A 5 -41.38 -28.67 15.23
CA LYS A 5 -40.85 -27.33 14.96
C LYS A 5 -39.94 -26.80 16.08
N SER A 6 -40.31 -27.07 17.34
CA SER A 6 -39.48 -26.67 18.49
C SER A 6 -38.14 -27.41 18.51
N TRP A 7 -38.16 -28.71 18.15
CA TRP A 7 -36.95 -29.53 18.10
C TRP A 7 -35.98 -29.06 17.00
N ILE A 8 -36.49 -28.74 15.81
CA ILE A 8 -35.67 -28.19 14.71
C ILE A 8 -35.03 -26.85 15.09
N LEU A 9 -35.75 -25.99 15.81
CA LEU A 9 -35.22 -24.70 16.26
C LEU A 9 -34.07 -24.89 17.28
N ILE A 10 -34.23 -25.81 18.24
CA ILE A 10 -33.21 -26.11 19.24
C ILE A 10 -31.96 -26.71 18.59
N VAL A 11 -32.13 -27.66 17.66
CA VAL A 11 -31.00 -28.24 16.92
C VAL A 11 -30.29 -27.19 16.06
N GLY A 12 -31.03 -26.27 15.43
CA GLY A 12 -30.46 -25.17 14.66
C GLY A 12 -29.64 -24.21 15.53
N VAL A 13 -30.14 -23.84 16.71
CA VAL A 13 -29.41 -22.96 17.66
C VAL A 13 -28.15 -23.65 18.18
N LEU A 14 -28.23 -24.93 18.54
CA LEU A 14 -27.06 -25.72 18.99
C LEU A 14 -26.02 -25.86 17.89
N PHE A 15 -26.43 -26.04 16.63
CA PHE A 15 -25.51 -26.09 15.49
C PHE A 15 -24.81 -24.74 15.27
N ILE A 16 -25.53 -23.62 15.36
CA ILE A 16 -24.93 -22.28 15.24
C ILE A 16 -23.94 -22.02 16.40
N LEU A 17 -24.30 -22.39 17.63
CA LEU A 17 -23.41 -22.30 18.80
C LEU A 17 -22.16 -23.17 18.63
N PHE A 18 -22.32 -24.39 18.12
CA PHE A 18 -21.20 -25.28 17.83
C PHE A 18 -20.27 -24.69 16.77
N VAL A 19 -20.81 -24.16 15.67
CA VAL A 19 -20.01 -23.50 14.61
C VAL A 19 -19.30 -22.25 15.16
N LEU A 20 -19.96 -21.46 16.01
CA LEU A 20 -19.34 -20.29 16.66
C LEU A 20 -18.19 -20.68 17.59
N ILE A 21 -18.39 -21.70 18.43
CA ILE A 21 -17.33 -22.20 19.33
C ILE A 21 -16.16 -22.75 18.51
N PHE A 22 -16.44 -23.57 17.49
CA PHE A 22 -15.40 -24.18 16.66
C PHE A 22 -14.63 -23.14 15.82
N SER A 23 -15.30 -22.10 15.35
CA SER A 23 -14.66 -20.99 14.61
C SER A 23 -13.83 -20.09 15.53
N LEU A 24 -14.28 -19.85 16.76
CA LEU A 24 -13.49 -19.16 17.79
C LEU A 24 -12.27 -19.98 18.20
N ASP A 25 -12.41 -21.29 18.39
CA ASP A 25 -11.31 -22.21 18.73
C ASP A 25 -10.31 -22.34 17.58
N PHE A 26 -10.77 -22.42 16.33
CA PHE A 26 -9.88 -22.42 15.16
C PHE A 26 -9.13 -21.10 15.02
N TYR A 27 -9.80 -19.96 15.24
CA TYR A 27 -9.15 -18.65 15.28
C TYR A 27 -8.10 -18.58 16.39
N PHE A 28 -8.40 -19.10 17.58
CA PHE A 28 -7.47 -19.11 18.72
C PHE A 28 -6.28 -20.04 18.50
N LEU A 29 -6.49 -21.23 17.92
CA LEU A 29 -5.43 -22.19 17.57
C LEU A 29 -4.54 -21.66 16.43
N SER A 30 -5.11 -20.97 15.45
CA SER A 30 -4.34 -20.29 14.40
C SER A 30 -3.44 -19.18 14.97
N ARG A 31 -3.93 -18.44 15.97
CA ARG A 31 -3.18 -17.43 16.73
C ARG A 31 -2.03 -18.04 17.54
N LEU A 32 -2.28 -19.15 18.23
CA LEU A 32 -1.27 -19.87 19.00
C LEU A 32 -0.16 -20.42 18.08
N SER A 33 -0.52 -21.02 16.94
CA SER A 33 0.46 -21.49 15.95
C SER A 33 1.28 -20.34 15.36
N ALA A 34 0.65 -19.19 15.08
CA ALA A 34 1.36 -17.99 14.65
C ALA A 34 2.33 -17.46 15.72
N GLN A 35 1.97 -17.57 17.00
CA GLN A 35 2.82 -17.18 18.13
C GLN A 35 4.01 -18.14 18.33
N GLU A 36 3.83 -19.45 18.13
CA GLU A 36 4.95 -20.40 18.11
C GLU A 36 5.91 -20.15 16.94
N LYS A 37 5.38 -19.91 15.73
CA LYS A 37 6.19 -19.48 14.58
C LYS A 37 6.98 -18.20 14.87
N ARG A 38 6.38 -17.25 15.60
CA ARG A 38 7.02 -16.01 16.06
C ARG A 38 8.18 -16.29 17.03
N ILE A 39 8.03 -17.22 17.97
CA ILE A 39 9.10 -17.60 18.90
C ILE A 39 10.26 -18.27 18.14
N ILE A 40 9.94 -19.11 17.14
CA ILE A 40 10.95 -19.80 16.32
C ILE A 40 11.70 -18.79 15.43
N GLN A 41 11.00 -17.86 14.79
CA GLN A 41 11.63 -16.78 14.00
C GLN A 41 12.50 -15.86 14.85
N ILE A 42 12.06 -15.49 16.06
CA ILE A 42 12.88 -14.70 17.00
C ILE A 42 14.14 -15.47 17.40
N LYS A 43 14.03 -16.77 17.68
CA LYS A 43 15.19 -17.62 17.99
C LYS A 43 16.14 -17.76 16.80
N GLN A 44 15.63 -17.86 15.58
CA GLN A 44 16.44 -17.91 14.36
C GLN A 44 17.12 -16.57 14.06
N ALA A 45 16.41 -15.45 14.22
CA ALA A 45 16.98 -14.10 14.09
C ALA A 45 18.06 -13.82 15.15
N ASN A 46 17.89 -14.35 16.36
CA ASN A 46 18.90 -14.25 17.43
C ASN A 46 20.15 -15.08 17.11
N LYS A 47 20.01 -16.27 16.49
CA LYS A 47 21.15 -17.13 16.13
C LYS A 47 22.08 -16.50 15.06
N TYR A 48 21.56 -15.63 14.20
CA TYR A 48 22.36 -14.83 13.25
C TYR A 48 22.88 -13.51 13.84
N SER A 49 22.49 -13.17 15.07
CA SER A 49 22.76 -11.87 15.70
C SER A 49 23.88 -11.90 16.75
N ASP A 50 24.40 -13.06 17.12
CA ASP A 50 25.22 -13.22 18.33
C ASP A 50 26.69 -12.76 18.23
N ASN A 51 27.11 -12.14 17.13
CA ASN A 51 28.45 -11.54 17.03
C ASN A 51 28.39 -10.04 16.70
N ALA A 52 27.96 -9.21 17.66
CA ALA A 52 28.45 -7.84 17.90
C ALA A 52 27.59 -7.15 18.97
N LEU A 53 28.13 -7.11 20.19
CA LEU A 53 27.61 -6.41 21.35
C LEU A 53 27.72 -4.88 21.15
N ASN A 54 26.75 -4.29 20.43
CA ASN A 54 26.36 -2.86 20.47
C ASN A 54 25.07 -2.62 19.66
N LYS A 55 24.06 -3.47 19.83
CA LYS A 55 22.85 -3.53 18.99
C LYS A 55 21.72 -2.60 19.50
N HIS A 56 21.98 -1.30 19.32
CA HIS A 56 21.10 -0.25 18.76
C HIS A 56 19.60 -0.16 19.12
N LEU A 57 19.24 0.99 19.71
CA LEU A 57 17.97 1.77 19.67
C LEU A 57 16.68 1.05 19.19
N ASN A 58 16.66 0.58 17.94
CA ASN A 58 15.52 -0.09 17.30
C ASN A 58 15.14 -1.39 18.02
N ILE A 59 16.09 -2.14 18.57
CA ILE A 59 15.82 -3.42 19.26
C ILE A 59 15.12 -3.18 20.59
N SER A 60 15.55 -2.17 21.36
CA SER A 60 14.87 -1.80 22.61
C SER A 60 13.42 -1.38 22.35
N PHE A 61 13.21 -0.58 21.30
CA PHE A 61 11.87 -0.14 20.93
C PHE A 61 11.00 -1.28 20.39
N LEU A 62 11.54 -2.18 19.56
CA LEU A 62 10.87 -3.40 19.10
C LEU A 62 10.40 -4.28 20.25
N LEU A 63 11.26 -4.47 21.26
CA LEU A 63 10.91 -5.24 22.45
C LEU A 63 9.76 -4.58 23.21
N ASN A 64 9.76 -3.25 23.33
CA ASN A 64 8.67 -2.51 23.96
C ASN A 64 7.37 -2.64 23.17
N ILE A 65 7.39 -2.49 21.85
CA ILE A 65 6.22 -2.75 20.99
C ILE A 65 5.71 -4.17 21.19
N SER A 66 6.60 -5.17 21.14
CA SER A 66 6.19 -6.57 21.26
C SER A 66 5.49 -6.82 22.60
N ARG A 67 6.04 -6.32 23.71
CA ARG A 67 5.40 -6.43 25.03
C ARG A 67 4.09 -5.65 25.11
N LYS A 68 4.00 -4.52 24.41
CA LYS A 68 2.81 -3.68 24.41
C LYS A 68 1.66 -4.32 23.66
N ILE A 69 1.94 -5.00 22.54
CA ILE A 69 0.94 -5.75 21.76
C ILE A 69 0.19 -6.75 22.64
N ASP A 70 0.90 -7.50 23.49
CA ASP A 70 0.30 -8.49 24.39
C ASP A 70 -0.64 -7.87 25.45
N LYS A 71 -0.55 -6.54 25.64
CA LYS A 71 -1.33 -5.76 26.62
C LYS A 71 -2.28 -4.77 25.95
N LEU A 72 -2.41 -4.82 24.62
CA LEU A 72 -3.33 -3.94 23.90
C LEU A 72 -4.76 -4.16 24.37
N GLN A 73 -5.51 -3.07 24.50
CA GLN A 73 -6.90 -3.14 24.89
C GLN A 73 -7.73 -3.92 23.86
N PRO A 74 -8.80 -4.63 24.29
CA PRO A 74 -9.65 -5.41 23.37
C PRO A 74 -10.23 -4.60 22.19
N VAL A 75 -10.36 -3.28 22.34
CA VAL A 75 -10.85 -2.37 21.28
C VAL A 75 -10.03 -2.46 19.99
N PHE A 76 -8.73 -2.78 20.04
CA PHE A 76 -7.89 -2.92 18.85
C PHE A 76 -8.04 -4.28 18.16
N LEU A 77 -8.53 -5.28 18.90
CA LEU A 77 -8.70 -6.66 18.44
C LEU A 77 -10.12 -6.95 17.95
N ASN A 78 -11.09 -6.15 18.39
CA ASN A 78 -12.49 -6.26 17.99
C ASN A 78 -12.80 -5.36 16.79
N GLN A 79 -13.69 -5.83 15.92
CA GLN A 79 -14.16 -5.04 14.78
C GLN A 79 -14.91 -3.81 15.25
N ASN A 80 -14.51 -2.65 14.74
CA ASN A 80 -15.24 -1.42 14.95
C ASN A 80 -16.43 -1.33 13.98
N PRO A 81 -17.68 -1.11 14.43
CA PRO A 81 -18.85 -1.11 13.55
C PRO A 81 -18.82 -0.02 12.47
N TYR A 82 -18.08 1.08 12.67
CA TYR A 82 -17.96 2.14 11.66
C TYR A 82 -17.31 1.68 10.35
N HIS A 83 -16.50 0.61 10.36
CA HIS A 83 -15.90 0.06 9.13
C HIS A 83 -16.97 -0.32 8.09
N PHE A 84 -18.13 -0.83 8.53
CA PHE A 84 -19.16 -1.33 7.63
C PHE A 84 -19.74 -0.21 6.76
N THR A 85 -20.04 0.94 7.37
CA THR A 85 -20.56 2.12 6.68
C THR A 85 -19.54 2.64 5.66
N ILE A 86 -18.27 2.71 6.05
CA ILE A 86 -17.20 3.18 5.16
C ILE A 86 -16.99 2.20 4.01
N ARG A 87 -16.90 0.90 4.30
CA ARG A 87 -16.76 -0.17 3.28
C ARG A 87 -17.88 -0.10 2.26
N LYS A 88 -19.15 0.02 2.70
CA LYS A 88 -20.30 0.12 1.79
C LYS A 88 -20.23 1.37 0.91
N LYS A 89 -19.87 2.52 1.48
CA LYS A 89 -19.72 3.78 0.73
C LYS A 89 -18.61 3.68 -0.33
N LEU A 90 -17.45 3.17 0.07
CA LEU A 90 -16.31 2.99 -0.84
C LEU A 90 -16.63 1.95 -1.93
N ALA A 91 -17.20 0.80 -1.58
CA ALA A 91 -17.55 -0.23 -2.55
C ALA A 91 -18.54 0.27 -3.61
N LYS A 92 -19.52 1.08 -3.21
CA LYS A 92 -20.43 1.74 -4.17
C LYS A 92 -19.66 2.65 -5.14
N SER A 93 -18.73 3.45 -4.62
CA SER A 93 -18.11 4.54 -5.37
C SER A 93 -16.90 4.10 -6.20
N PHE A 94 -16.21 3.03 -5.80
CA PHE A 94 -14.96 2.55 -6.40
C PHE A 94 -15.16 1.32 -7.30
N ASN A 95 -16.34 0.69 -7.29
CA ASN A 95 -16.62 -0.36 -8.25
C ASN A 95 -16.66 0.22 -9.68
N PRO A 96 -16.01 -0.42 -10.66
CA PRO A 96 -16.07 0.02 -12.05
C PRO A 96 -17.52 0.21 -12.50
N SER A 97 -17.81 1.37 -13.09
CA SER A 97 -19.15 1.74 -13.53
C SER A 97 -19.14 2.26 -14.96
N GLN A 98 -20.32 2.30 -15.58
CA GLN A 98 -20.48 2.77 -16.95
C GLN A 98 -20.36 4.30 -17.03
N TYR A 99 -19.75 4.77 -18.11
CA TYR A 99 -19.68 6.17 -18.50
C TYR A 99 -20.09 6.31 -19.98
N GLU A 100 -20.61 7.48 -20.36
CA GLU A 100 -21.02 7.75 -21.74
C GLU A 100 -19.86 8.24 -22.60
N LYS A 101 -19.11 9.24 -22.11
CA LYS A 101 -17.97 9.85 -22.79
C LYS A 101 -16.76 9.89 -21.88
N ILE A 102 -15.65 9.38 -22.37
CA ILE A 102 -14.41 9.29 -21.61
C ILE A 102 -13.77 10.67 -21.36
N GLU A 103 -14.00 11.62 -22.28
CA GLU A 103 -13.59 13.02 -22.13
C GLU A 103 -14.20 13.67 -20.90
N ASP A 104 -15.48 13.42 -20.63
CA ASP A 104 -16.20 13.98 -19.49
C ASP A 104 -15.67 13.39 -18.17
N VAL A 105 -15.39 12.08 -18.16
CA VAL A 105 -14.77 11.40 -17.01
C VAL A 105 -13.41 12.02 -16.69
N PHE A 106 -12.57 12.25 -17.70
CA PHE A 106 -11.27 12.88 -17.49
C PHE A 106 -11.37 14.36 -17.13
N ALA A 107 -12.34 15.10 -17.67
CA ALA A 107 -12.57 16.49 -17.28
C ALA A 107 -12.93 16.61 -15.80
N VAL A 108 -13.82 15.75 -15.31
CA VAL A 108 -14.19 15.66 -13.89
C VAL A 108 -12.96 15.30 -13.05
N ALA A 109 -12.24 14.23 -13.40
CA ALA A 109 -11.06 13.79 -12.65
C ALA A 109 -9.95 14.86 -12.59
N ASN A 110 -9.75 15.61 -13.67
CA ASN A 110 -8.76 16.70 -13.73
C ASN A 110 -9.13 17.91 -12.85
N SER A 111 -10.41 18.07 -12.50
CA SER A 111 -10.91 19.15 -11.63
C SER A 111 -10.82 18.84 -10.13
N TRP A 112 -10.70 17.57 -9.77
CA TRP A 112 -10.64 17.14 -8.37
C TRP A 112 -9.48 17.67 -7.54
N PRO A 113 -8.26 17.82 -8.09
CA PRO A 113 -7.14 18.04 -7.21
C PRO A 113 -7.15 19.44 -6.56
N ILE A 114 -7.28 19.48 -5.24
CA ILE A 114 -7.31 20.69 -4.42
C ILE A 114 -6.27 20.51 -3.29
N ASP A 115 -5.38 21.48 -3.10
CA ASP A 115 -4.26 21.39 -2.16
C ASP A 115 -3.43 20.10 -2.33
N ASN A 116 -3.38 19.18 -1.36
CA ASN A 116 -2.78 17.85 -1.54
C ASN A 116 -3.77 16.76 -1.93
N GLU A 117 -5.08 16.98 -1.85
CA GLU A 117 -6.04 15.94 -2.19
C GLU A 117 -6.10 15.73 -3.70
N ILE A 118 -6.00 14.48 -4.14
CA ILE A 118 -6.03 14.09 -5.55
C ILE A 118 -7.47 13.81 -6.00
N TYR A 119 -8.31 13.34 -5.08
CA TYR A 119 -9.74 13.08 -5.31
C TYR A 119 -10.56 13.48 -4.08
N PRO A 120 -11.84 13.88 -4.25
CA PRO A 120 -12.67 14.32 -3.14
C PRO A 120 -13.16 13.15 -2.28
N GLU A 121 -13.73 13.44 -1.12
CA GLU A 121 -14.31 12.41 -0.25
C GLU A 121 -15.57 11.77 -0.83
N ASN A 122 -16.36 12.57 -1.51
CA ASN A 122 -17.60 12.16 -2.16
C ASN A 122 -17.34 12.19 -3.66
N VAL A 123 -17.05 11.01 -4.19
CA VAL A 123 -16.84 10.81 -5.63
C VAL A 123 -18.08 10.21 -6.30
N ASP A 124 -19.11 9.83 -5.53
CA ASP A 124 -20.28 9.09 -6.02
C ASP A 124 -19.87 8.03 -7.07
N ASP A 125 -20.51 7.98 -8.24
CA ASP A 125 -20.18 6.99 -9.26
C ASP A 125 -18.97 7.41 -10.14
N SER A 126 -18.48 8.66 -10.01
CA SER A 126 -17.45 9.22 -10.89
C SER A 126 -16.05 8.58 -10.72
N MET A 127 -15.73 8.07 -9.53
CA MET A 127 -14.49 7.30 -9.34
C MET A 127 -14.58 5.94 -10.03
N GLY A 128 -15.72 5.24 -9.92
CA GLY A 128 -15.98 3.99 -10.65
C GLY A 128 -15.90 4.18 -12.17
N GLN A 129 -16.39 5.32 -12.68
CA GLN A 129 -16.28 5.69 -14.09
C GLN A 129 -14.82 5.91 -14.49
N LEU A 130 -14.05 6.64 -13.68
CA LEU A 130 -12.63 6.84 -13.93
C LEU A 130 -11.85 5.52 -13.90
N ILE A 131 -12.10 4.65 -12.93
CA ILE A 131 -11.47 3.32 -12.86
C ILE A 131 -11.77 2.54 -14.14
N SER A 132 -13.03 2.50 -14.58
CA SER A 132 -13.44 1.85 -15.83
C SER A 132 -12.74 2.47 -17.07
N ALA A 133 -12.59 3.79 -17.12
CA ALA A 133 -11.88 4.51 -18.17
C ALA A 133 -10.38 4.18 -18.19
N LEU A 134 -9.74 4.05 -17.03
CA LEU A 134 -8.34 3.67 -16.92
C LEU A 134 -8.09 2.22 -17.35
N GLN A 135 -8.99 1.31 -16.97
CA GLN A 135 -8.93 -0.11 -17.30
C GLN A 135 -9.13 -0.37 -18.80
N ASN A 136 -10.13 0.29 -19.41
CA ASN A 136 -10.65 -0.10 -20.73
C ASN A 136 -10.45 0.94 -21.84
N GLY A 137 -10.14 2.20 -21.49
CA GLY A 137 -10.06 3.29 -22.48
C GLY A 137 -9.06 2.98 -23.58
N LYS A 138 -9.43 3.22 -24.84
CA LYS A 138 -8.61 2.87 -26.01
C LYS A 138 -7.25 3.55 -26.00
N ILE A 139 -6.18 2.81 -26.33
CA ILE A 139 -4.83 3.37 -26.40
C ILE A 139 -4.62 3.99 -27.78
N THR A 140 -4.24 5.27 -27.80
CA THR A 140 -3.96 6.02 -29.04
C THR A 140 -2.47 6.16 -29.32
N LYS A 141 -1.64 6.22 -28.28
CA LYS A 141 -0.18 6.30 -28.39
C LYS A 141 0.50 5.73 -27.13
N VAL A 142 1.67 5.13 -27.29
CA VAL A 142 2.53 4.69 -26.19
C VAL A 142 3.94 5.24 -26.37
N TYR A 143 4.60 5.64 -25.29
CA TYR A 143 5.99 6.09 -25.33
C TYR A 143 6.66 5.91 -23.97
N ASN A 144 7.98 5.99 -23.93
CA ASN A 144 8.75 5.88 -22.68
C ASN A 144 8.52 7.07 -21.75
N SER A 145 8.34 6.81 -20.45
CA SER A 145 8.44 7.88 -19.46
C SER A 145 9.86 8.46 -19.47
N GLN A 146 9.97 9.79 -19.50
CA GLN A 146 11.25 10.49 -19.45
C GLN A 146 11.87 10.54 -18.04
N ARG A 147 11.15 10.03 -17.03
CA ARG A 147 11.53 10.14 -15.61
C ARG A 147 11.42 8.80 -14.90
N GLY A 148 12.34 8.57 -13.97
CA GLY A 148 12.36 7.39 -13.10
C GLY A 148 13.57 6.50 -13.38
N THR A 149 13.87 5.61 -12.43
CA THR A 149 14.98 4.66 -12.52
C THR A 149 14.57 3.32 -13.11
N GLN A 150 13.28 2.99 -13.07
CA GLN A 150 12.70 1.74 -13.55
C GLN A 150 11.75 1.97 -14.72
N LEU A 151 11.45 0.91 -15.47
CA LEU A 151 10.59 0.96 -16.64
C LEU A 151 9.19 1.48 -16.27
N LYS A 152 8.78 2.55 -16.96
CA LYS A 152 7.43 3.11 -16.92
C LYS A 152 7.09 3.55 -18.34
N LEU A 153 5.92 3.15 -18.83
CA LEU A 153 5.39 3.62 -20.11
C LEU A 153 4.36 4.71 -19.86
N VAL A 154 4.23 5.64 -20.80
CA VAL A 154 3.12 6.60 -20.83
C VAL A 154 2.14 6.12 -21.89
N LEU A 155 0.90 5.87 -21.47
CA LEU A 155 -0.20 5.57 -22.38
C LEU A 155 -0.99 6.87 -22.58
N LYS A 156 -1.23 7.24 -23.84
CA LYS A 156 -2.22 8.26 -24.19
C LYS A 156 -3.52 7.55 -24.54
N LEU A 157 -4.54 7.74 -23.71
CA LEU A 157 -5.87 7.18 -23.95
C LEU A 157 -6.65 8.08 -24.93
N GLU A 158 -7.70 7.53 -25.53
CA GLU A 158 -8.73 8.34 -26.18
C GLU A 158 -9.29 9.39 -25.20
N GLY A 159 -9.79 10.51 -25.72
CA GLY A 159 -10.02 11.72 -24.91
C GLY A 159 -8.75 12.47 -24.48
N GLY A 160 -7.56 11.94 -24.80
CA GLY A 160 -6.29 12.68 -24.73
C GLY A 160 -5.56 12.62 -23.37
N GLN A 161 -6.18 12.02 -22.35
CA GLN A 161 -5.56 11.83 -21.04
C GLN A 161 -4.31 10.95 -21.14
N GLN A 162 -3.27 11.35 -20.42
CA GLN A 162 -2.06 10.56 -20.28
C GLN A 162 -2.06 9.86 -18.92
N VAL A 163 -1.61 8.61 -18.91
CA VAL A 163 -1.50 7.77 -17.71
C VAL A 163 -0.16 7.04 -17.73
N LEU A 164 0.39 6.73 -16.56
CA LEU A 164 1.59 5.90 -16.45
C LEU A 164 1.18 4.44 -16.35
N TRP A 165 1.88 3.57 -17.06
CA TRP A 165 1.77 2.13 -16.89
C TRP A 165 3.09 1.58 -16.33
N LYS A 166 3.00 0.89 -15.19
CA LYS A 166 4.11 0.18 -14.54
C LYS A 166 3.90 -1.33 -14.71
N PRO A 167 4.83 -2.05 -15.37
CA PRO A 167 4.67 -3.48 -15.64
C PRO A 167 4.75 -4.34 -14.37
N GLY A 168 4.16 -5.54 -14.46
CA GLY A 168 4.42 -6.62 -13.51
C GLY A 168 5.77 -7.30 -13.74
N TRP A 169 6.57 -7.36 -12.68
CA TRP A 169 7.90 -7.99 -12.68
C TRP A 169 7.96 -9.33 -11.93
N TYR A 170 7.06 -9.54 -10.98
CA TYR A 170 7.11 -10.64 -10.04
C TYR A 170 5.73 -11.27 -9.90
N SER A 171 5.70 -12.60 -9.72
CA SER A 171 4.49 -13.27 -9.23
C SER A 171 4.13 -12.75 -7.83
N ARG A 172 2.85 -12.83 -7.47
CA ARG A 172 2.35 -12.41 -6.15
C ARG A 172 2.98 -13.19 -4.98
N ASP A 173 3.45 -14.41 -5.24
CA ASP A 173 4.05 -15.31 -4.24
C ASP A 173 5.55 -15.07 -4.01
N ILE A 174 6.19 -14.20 -4.80
CA ILE A 174 7.62 -13.94 -4.67
C ILE A 174 7.88 -13.04 -3.47
N GLU A 175 8.69 -13.54 -2.55
CA GLU A 175 9.30 -12.74 -1.50
C GLU A 175 10.57 -12.06 -1.99
N ILE A 176 10.67 -10.76 -1.70
CA ILE A 176 11.84 -9.95 -2.04
C ILE A 176 12.82 -9.99 -0.88
N GLU A 177 14.00 -10.57 -1.13
CA GLU A 177 15.08 -10.65 -0.16
C GLU A 177 15.94 -9.37 -0.12
N GLY A 178 16.75 -9.27 0.94
CA GLY A 178 17.71 -8.18 1.14
C GLY A 178 17.12 -6.96 1.86
N PRO A 179 17.72 -5.77 1.69
CA PRO A 179 17.19 -4.54 2.26
C PRO A 179 15.74 -4.27 1.84
N VAL A 180 14.96 -3.58 2.69
CA VAL A 180 13.53 -3.32 2.44
C VAL A 180 13.21 -2.53 1.16
N TYR A 181 14.20 -1.85 0.58
CA TYR A 181 14.09 -1.11 -0.69
C TYR A 181 14.51 -1.94 -1.93
N SER A 182 14.78 -3.24 -1.76
CA SER A 182 15.24 -4.15 -2.81
C SER A 182 14.17 -4.48 -3.86
N GLY A 183 14.65 -5.10 -4.94
CA GLY A 183 13.83 -5.52 -6.07
C GLY A 183 13.31 -4.36 -6.91
N LYS A 184 12.49 -4.67 -7.91
CA LYS A 184 11.80 -3.72 -8.78
C LYS A 184 10.47 -3.26 -8.18
N ASP A 185 9.88 -2.21 -8.75
CA ASP A 185 8.55 -1.75 -8.41
C ASP A 185 7.54 -2.88 -8.66
N ARG A 186 6.72 -3.15 -7.66
CA ARG A 186 5.62 -4.11 -7.67
C ARG A 186 4.36 -3.35 -8.04
N HIS A 187 3.87 -3.55 -9.25
CA HIS A 187 2.68 -2.86 -9.76
C HIS A 187 1.44 -3.07 -8.88
N ASN A 188 1.25 -4.28 -8.33
CA ASN A 188 0.19 -4.60 -7.38
C ASN A 188 0.29 -3.76 -6.09
N SER A 189 1.50 -3.38 -5.65
CA SER A 189 1.69 -2.46 -4.51
C SER A 189 1.15 -1.05 -4.79
N GLU A 190 1.30 -0.53 -6.02
CA GLU A 190 0.70 0.76 -6.39
C GLU A 190 -0.83 0.70 -6.38
N ILE A 191 -1.41 -0.39 -6.89
CA ILE A 191 -2.86 -0.60 -6.93
C ILE A 191 -3.42 -0.69 -5.51
N ILE A 192 -2.82 -1.53 -4.66
CA ILE A 192 -3.25 -1.67 -3.26
C ILE A 192 -3.10 -0.35 -2.51
N ALA A 193 -2.02 0.40 -2.75
CA ALA A 193 -1.81 1.68 -2.11
C ALA A 193 -2.97 2.66 -2.39
N PHE A 194 -3.49 2.71 -3.62
CA PHE A 194 -4.65 3.53 -3.95
C PHE A 194 -5.88 3.16 -3.09
N TYR A 195 -6.27 1.89 -3.06
CA TYR A 195 -7.43 1.44 -2.29
C TYR A 195 -7.21 1.62 -0.78
N LEU A 196 -6.01 1.29 -0.27
CA LEU A 196 -5.66 1.53 1.14
C LEU A 196 -5.70 3.01 1.50
N GLY A 197 -5.26 3.89 0.59
CA GLY A 197 -5.36 5.34 0.73
C GLY A 197 -6.81 5.79 0.88
N ALA A 198 -7.72 5.28 0.04
CA ALA A 198 -9.14 5.57 0.15
C ALA A 198 -9.74 5.06 1.48
N ILE A 199 -9.38 3.85 1.91
CA ILE A 199 -9.80 3.27 3.19
C ILE A 199 -9.37 4.17 4.35
N LEU A 200 -8.10 4.58 4.38
CA LEU A 200 -7.53 5.42 5.43
C LEU A 200 -7.82 6.92 5.25
N ASN A 201 -8.66 7.28 4.27
CA ASN A 201 -8.97 8.67 3.92
C ASN A 201 -7.75 9.54 3.59
N MET A 202 -6.67 8.92 3.14
CA MET A 202 -5.47 9.57 2.63
C MET A 202 -5.65 9.83 1.13
N ARG A 203 -6.56 10.74 0.79
CA ARG A 203 -6.94 11.06 -0.62
C ARG A 203 -5.86 11.77 -1.44
N TRP A 204 -4.66 11.83 -0.91
CA TRP A 204 -3.43 12.38 -1.49
C TRP A 204 -2.49 11.26 -1.99
N THR A 205 -3.05 10.04 -2.11
CA THR A 205 -2.51 8.88 -2.81
C THR A 205 -2.93 8.89 -4.29
N PRO A 206 -2.05 8.50 -5.24
CA PRO A 206 -2.41 8.43 -6.66
C PRO A 206 -3.59 7.48 -6.91
N ILE A 207 -4.36 7.78 -7.96
CA ILE A 207 -5.43 6.90 -8.45
C ILE A 207 -4.78 5.85 -9.35
N VAL A 208 -4.97 4.57 -9.00
CA VAL A 208 -4.30 3.44 -9.65
C VAL A 208 -5.24 2.25 -9.81
N THR A 209 -5.20 1.58 -10.96
CA THR A 209 -5.92 0.31 -11.18
C THR A 209 -5.11 -0.64 -12.05
N GLY A 210 -5.39 -1.94 -11.98
CA GLY A 210 -4.81 -2.94 -12.84
C GLY A 210 -5.30 -2.86 -14.29
N ARG A 211 -4.41 -3.13 -15.24
CA ARG A 211 -4.75 -3.26 -16.66
C ARG A 211 -3.83 -4.25 -17.35
N MET A 212 -4.42 -5.17 -18.10
CA MET A 212 -3.70 -6.02 -19.05
C MET A 212 -3.51 -5.24 -20.36
N LEU A 213 -2.29 -5.26 -20.91
CA LEU A 213 -1.99 -4.68 -22.22
C LEU A 213 -1.64 -5.79 -23.23
N ASP A 214 -2.23 -5.74 -24.42
CA ASP A 214 -1.70 -6.51 -25.55
C ASP A 214 -0.38 -5.87 -26.00
N MET A 215 0.72 -6.60 -25.86
CA MET A 215 2.04 -6.09 -26.20
C MET A 215 2.23 -5.82 -27.70
N LYS A 216 1.36 -6.39 -28.55
CA LYS A 216 1.29 -6.08 -29.98
C LYS A 216 0.63 -4.73 -30.21
N GLU A 217 -0.50 -4.44 -29.54
CA GLU A 217 -1.11 -3.10 -29.56
C GLU A 217 -0.10 -2.06 -29.06
N VAL A 218 0.63 -2.35 -27.98
CA VAL A 218 1.70 -1.49 -27.46
C VAL A 218 2.74 -1.21 -28.54
N TYR A 219 3.22 -2.24 -29.25
CA TYR A 219 4.15 -2.07 -30.36
C TYR A 219 3.56 -1.21 -31.48
N GLU A 220 2.34 -1.47 -31.92
CA GLU A 220 1.68 -0.71 -32.99
C GLU A 220 1.53 0.78 -32.66
N LYS A 221 1.18 1.09 -31.41
CA LYS A 221 0.97 2.45 -30.90
C LYS A 221 2.23 3.14 -30.37
N ALA A 222 3.35 2.43 -30.28
CA ALA A 222 4.61 2.96 -29.78
C ALA A 222 5.21 4.03 -30.70
N ASP A 223 5.81 5.05 -30.10
CA ASP A 223 6.69 5.97 -30.83
C ASP A 223 7.99 5.29 -31.28
N THR A 224 8.74 5.95 -32.17
CA THR A 224 9.98 5.38 -32.72
C THR A 224 10.99 5.03 -31.64
N VAL A 225 11.13 5.91 -30.64
CA VAL A 225 12.08 5.73 -29.53
C VAL A 225 11.78 4.49 -28.70
N LEU A 226 10.49 4.23 -28.40
CA LEU A 226 10.07 3.03 -27.68
C LEU A 226 10.20 1.78 -28.57
N LYS A 227 9.80 1.85 -29.85
CA LYS A 227 9.92 0.74 -30.81
C LYS A 227 11.35 0.21 -30.93
N ASP A 228 12.36 1.09 -30.90
CA ASP A 228 13.78 0.70 -30.91
C ASP A 228 14.20 -0.15 -29.69
N THR A 229 13.37 -0.18 -28.65
CA THR A 229 13.58 -0.97 -27.43
C THR A 229 12.65 -2.17 -27.29
N MET A 230 11.95 -2.52 -28.37
CA MET A 230 11.05 -3.66 -28.41
C MET A 230 11.65 -4.81 -29.21
N ILE A 231 11.35 -6.03 -28.78
CA ILE A 231 11.83 -7.27 -29.39
C ILE A 231 10.62 -8.12 -29.73
N ILE A 232 10.61 -8.68 -30.94
CA ILE A 232 9.59 -9.61 -31.39
C ILE A 232 10.25 -10.97 -31.60
N LYS A 233 9.82 -11.98 -30.85
CA LYS A 233 10.36 -13.34 -30.95
C LYS A 233 9.20 -14.33 -30.96
N GLU A 234 9.08 -15.12 -32.03
CA GLU A 234 8.00 -16.13 -32.16
C GLU A 234 6.59 -15.53 -31.92
N ASN A 235 6.32 -14.36 -32.50
CA ASN A 235 5.11 -13.54 -32.30
C ASN A 235 4.88 -12.97 -30.88
N GLN A 236 5.75 -13.26 -29.91
CA GLN A 236 5.75 -12.63 -28.59
C GLN A 236 6.42 -11.25 -28.66
N HIS A 237 5.75 -10.23 -28.14
CA HIS A 237 6.26 -8.86 -28.09
C HIS A 237 6.81 -8.56 -26.70
N CYS A 238 8.03 -8.03 -26.66
CA CYS A 238 8.74 -7.66 -25.44
C CYS A 238 9.23 -6.22 -25.51
N VAL A 239 9.45 -5.61 -24.35
CA VAL A 239 9.96 -4.25 -24.20
C VAL A 239 10.92 -4.17 -23.01
N TYR A 240 12.04 -3.48 -23.18
CA TYR A 240 12.89 -3.07 -22.05
C TYR A 240 12.88 -1.55 -21.80
N GLY A 241 12.53 -0.75 -22.82
CA GLY A 241 12.40 0.70 -22.70
C GLY A 241 13.71 1.44 -22.40
N LYS A 242 13.60 2.75 -22.14
CA LYS A 242 14.71 3.62 -21.72
C LYS A 242 14.46 4.16 -20.31
N CYS A 243 15.34 3.80 -19.38
CA CYS A 243 15.41 4.29 -18.00
C CYS A 243 16.79 3.94 -17.41
N PHE A 244 17.09 4.37 -16.19
CA PHE A 244 18.41 4.16 -15.56
C PHE A 244 18.82 2.68 -15.46
N TYR A 245 17.89 1.78 -15.12
CA TYR A 245 18.15 0.34 -15.02
C TYR A 245 17.65 -0.47 -16.23
N CYS A 246 17.10 0.17 -17.26
CA CYS A 246 16.50 -0.50 -18.40
C CYS A 246 17.58 -0.94 -19.38
N ASN A 247 17.59 -2.23 -19.71
CA ASN A 247 18.49 -2.81 -20.70
C ASN A 247 17.90 -4.13 -21.21
N ILE A 248 18.51 -4.70 -22.26
CA ILE A 248 17.99 -5.90 -22.94
C ILE A 248 17.89 -7.15 -22.06
N SER A 249 18.58 -7.22 -20.91
CA SER A 249 18.40 -8.33 -19.96
C SER A 249 17.17 -8.16 -19.06
N GLU A 250 16.52 -6.99 -19.08
CA GLU A 250 15.41 -6.60 -18.22
C GLU A 250 14.13 -6.41 -19.04
N LEU A 251 13.71 -7.47 -19.74
CA LEU A 251 12.56 -7.46 -20.64
C LEU A 251 11.25 -7.73 -19.90
N ILE A 252 10.21 -6.99 -20.27
CA ILE A 252 8.82 -7.37 -20.04
C ILE A 252 8.27 -7.90 -21.34
N CYS A 253 7.85 -9.16 -21.33
CA CYS A 253 7.23 -9.82 -22.48
C CYS A 253 5.75 -10.05 -22.21
N GLY A 254 4.93 -9.96 -23.25
CA GLY A 254 3.57 -10.49 -23.20
C GLY A 254 3.59 -11.99 -22.95
N ASP A 255 2.54 -12.54 -22.35
CA ASP A 255 2.38 -13.99 -22.23
C ASP A 255 2.53 -14.68 -23.61
N LYS A 256 3.08 -15.91 -23.63
CA LYS A 256 3.43 -16.58 -24.89
C LYS A 256 2.22 -16.90 -25.78
N VAL A 257 1.03 -17.03 -25.18
CA VAL A 257 -0.20 -17.40 -25.91
C VAL A 257 -1.04 -16.17 -26.19
N SER A 258 -1.30 -15.37 -25.17
CA SER A 258 -2.20 -14.21 -25.27
C SER A 258 -1.50 -12.91 -25.67
N ASN A 259 -0.16 -12.86 -25.58
CA ASN A 259 0.65 -11.66 -25.75
C ASN A 259 0.29 -10.52 -24.77
N MET A 260 -0.44 -10.84 -23.70
CA MET A 260 -0.88 -9.88 -22.69
C MET A 260 0.17 -9.72 -21.60
N ALA A 261 0.39 -8.49 -21.12
CA ALA A 261 1.22 -8.19 -19.96
C ALA A 261 0.41 -7.43 -18.90
N GLU A 262 0.51 -7.85 -17.64
CA GLU A 262 -0.11 -7.14 -16.52
C GLU A 262 0.68 -5.89 -16.13
N GLY A 263 -0.04 -4.88 -15.64
CA GLY A 263 0.58 -3.72 -15.00
C GLY A 263 -0.42 -2.79 -14.35
N ALA A 264 0.10 -1.86 -13.56
CA ALA A 264 -0.67 -0.83 -12.90
C ALA A 264 -0.75 0.42 -13.79
N VAL A 265 -1.96 0.94 -13.98
CA VAL A 265 -2.22 2.23 -14.63
C VAL A 265 -2.42 3.29 -13.56
N LEU A 266 -1.54 4.29 -13.53
CA LEU A 266 -1.57 5.41 -12.61
C LEU A 266 -2.05 6.66 -13.35
N TYR A 267 -3.09 7.29 -12.82
CA TYR A 267 -3.58 8.57 -13.33
C TYR A 267 -2.53 9.67 -13.11
N LEU A 268 -2.19 10.41 -14.17
CA LEU A 268 -1.28 11.54 -14.06
C LEU A 268 -2.01 12.75 -13.48
N ILE A 269 -1.61 13.11 -12.26
CA ILE A 269 -2.14 14.26 -11.53
C ILE A 269 -1.68 15.55 -12.24
N PRO A 270 -2.60 16.46 -12.59
CA PRO A 270 -2.25 17.77 -13.14
C PRO A 270 -1.39 18.62 -12.21
N GLY A 271 -0.57 19.48 -12.80
CA GLY A 271 0.22 20.49 -12.10
C GLY A 271 1.67 20.11 -11.85
N GLN A 272 2.45 21.09 -11.38
CA GLN A 272 3.86 20.90 -11.05
C GLN A 272 4.02 20.38 -9.63
N LEU A 273 4.86 19.36 -9.49
CA LEU A 273 5.21 18.78 -8.19
C LEU A 273 6.60 19.26 -7.76
N GLN A 274 6.71 19.64 -6.49
CA GLN A 274 8.00 20.00 -5.88
C GLN A 274 8.58 18.80 -5.16
N LYS A 275 9.88 18.55 -5.36
CA LYS A 275 10.59 17.42 -4.75
C LYS A 275 11.35 17.86 -3.50
N HIS A 276 11.21 17.08 -2.45
CA HIS A 276 11.85 17.29 -1.15
C HIS A 276 12.60 16.03 -0.74
N ILE A 277 13.73 16.19 -0.05
CA ILE A 277 14.45 15.05 0.55
C ILE A 277 13.74 14.66 1.84
N SER A 278 13.48 13.37 2.03
CA SER A 278 12.92 12.85 3.29
C SER A 278 13.96 13.02 4.42
N PRO A 279 13.58 13.58 5.59
CA PRO A 279 14.47 13.58 6.76
C PRO A 279 14.85 12.16 7.20
N TRP A 280 13.95 11.19 6.97
CA TRP A 280 14.18 9.76 7.26
C TRP A 280 14.72 9.00 6.04
N GLN A 281 15.42 9.68 5.13
CA GLN A 281 16.08 9.03 4.00
C GLN A 281 17.17 8.06 4.51
N ARG A 282 17.15 6.82 4.01
CA ARG A 282 18.20 5.82 4.22
C ARG A 282 19.49 6.20 3.51
N THR A 283 20.61 5.61 3.93
CA THR A 283 21.92 5.85 3.29
C THR A 283 22.11 5.13 1.96
N TYR A 284 21.34 4.04 1.73
CA TYR A 284 21.51 3.11 0.61
C TYR A 284 22.91 2.50 0.53
N LYS A 285 23.60 2.38 1.68
CA LYS A 285 24.95 1.82 1.78
C LYS A 285 24.96 0.73 2.85
N PRO A 286 25.40 -0.51 2.55
CA PRO A 286 25.32 -1.65 3.47
C PRO A 286 25.92 -1.40 4.86
N ASN A 287 27.05 -0.67 4.91
CA ASN A 287 27.82 -0.45 6.15
C ASN A 287 27.72 1.00 6.65
N LYS A 288 26.68 1.74 6.28
CA LYS A 288 26.49 3.12 6.75
C LYS A 288 25.05 3.30 7.20
N ARG A 289 24.85 3.73 8.43
CA ARG A 289 23.53 4.05 8.97
C ARG A 289 23.25 5.54 8.84
N ALA A 290 21.97 5.89 8.74
CA ALA A 290 21.57 7.29 8.75
C ALA A 290 21.49 7.80 10.20
N LEU A 291 21.64 9.11 10.41
CA LEU A 291 21.58 9.70 11.76
C LEU A 291 20.29 9.35 12.50
N TRP A 292 19.16 9.33 11.79
CA TRP A 292 17.85 8.98 12.36
C TRP A 292 17.76 7.51 12.79
N GLU A 293 18.64 6.63 12.32
CA GLU A 293 18.67 5.23 12.74
C GLU A 293 19.46 5.02 14.05
N GLU A 294 20.23 6.03 14.47
CA GLU A 294 21.12 5.98 15.62
C GLU A 294 20.66 6.91 16.75
N ASP A 295 20.02 8.04 16.43
CA ASP A 295 19.57 9.04 17.39
C ASP A 295 18.07 8.93 17.72
N GLN A 296 17.75 8.62 18.98
CA GLN A 296 16.38 8.57 19.51
C GLN A 296 15.68 9.93 19.53
N HIS A 297 16.45 11.02 19.53
CA HIS A 297 15.95 12.39 19.60
C HIS A 297 15.98 13.10 18.24
N TYR A 298 16.16 12.35 17.14
CA TYR A 298 16.29 12.89 15.79
C TYR A 298 15.14 13.83 15.38
N CYS A 299 13.92 13.61 15.88
CA CYS A 299 12.78 14.46 15.56
C CYS A 299 12.81 15.84 16.26
N ALA A 300 13.56 16.02 17.35
CA ALA A 300 13.62 17.29 18.08
C ALA A 300 14.04 18.51 17.23
N PRO A 301 15.15 18.45 16.44
CA PRO A 301 15.48 19.53 15.51
C PRO A 301 14.47 19.68 14.36
N LEU A 302 13.82 18.59 13.92
CA LEU A 302 12.83 18.64 12.84
C LEU A 302 11.58 19.43 13.23
N ARG A 303 11.15 19.32 14.49
CA ARG A 303 10.04 20.11 15.06
C ARG A 303 10.28 21.62 15.02
N LYS A 304 11.54 22.06 15.00
CA LYS A 304 11.91 23.48 14.86
C LYS A 304 12.00 23.90 13.39
N LYS A 305 12.38 22.96 12.51
CA LYS A 305 12.60 23.21 11.08
C LYS A 305 11.30 23.22 10.27
N PHE A 306 10.36 22.33 10.58
CA PHE A 306 9.13 22.16 9.83
C PHE A 306 7.93 22.61 10.65
N ASN A 307 6.92 23.16 9.96
CA ASN A 307 5.63 23.39 10.60
C ASN A 307 4.96 22.06 10.98
N ILE A 308 4.02 22.13 11.93
CA ILE A 308 3.37 20.94 12.49
C ILE A 308 2.65 20.11 11.41
N GLU A 309 1.97 20.75 10.48
CA GLU A 309 1.21 20.10 9.41
C GLU A 309 2.10 19.30 8.46
N ARG A 310 3.27 19.83 8.10
CA ARG A 310 4.26 19.16 7.27
C ARG A 310 4.89 17.97 7.98
N LEU A 311 5.13 18.09 9.29
CA LEU A 311 5.66 17.00 10.10
C LEU A 311 4.62 15.89 10.29
N LEU A 312 3.34 16.24 10.49
CA LEU A 312 2.24 15.29 10.53
C LEU A 312 2.04 14.58 9.19
N ASP A 313 2.25 15.24 8.06
CA ASP A 313 2.24 14.56 6.76
C ASP A 313 3.34 13.50 6.65
N MET A 314 4.56 13.81 7.09
CA MET A 314 5.66 12.83 7.10
C MET A 314 5.38 11.65 8.03
N ILE A 315 4.68 11.89 9.15
CA ILE A 315 4.27 10.84 10.08
C ILE A 315 3.17 9.97 9.46
N ASP A 316 2.17 10.57 8.83
CA ASP A 316 1.10 9.82 8.15
C ASP A 316 1.67 8.98 7.00
N ILE A 317 2.61 9.53 6.21
CA ILE A 317 3.37 8.77 5.21
C ILE A 317 4.12 7.61 5.87
N GLY A 318 4.82 7.85 6.98
CA GLY A 318 5.57 6.78 7.68
C GLY A 318 4.67 5.67 8.22
N ILE A 319 3.46 6.00 8.70
CA ILE A 319 2.45 5.01 9.10
C ILE A 319 2.00 4.20 7.89
N PHE A 320 1.64 4.88 6.79
CA PHE A 320 1.19 4.21 5.57
C PHE A 320 2.28 3.31 4.97
N ASP A 321 3.50 3.83 4.85
CA ASP A 321 4.67 3.11 4.37
C ASP A 321 4.96 1.89 5.24
N TYR A 322 4.77 1.99 6.56
CA TYR A 322 4.93 0.85 7.45
C TYR A 322 3.86 -0.22 7.22
N LEU A 323 2.59 0.16 6.97
CA LEU A 323 1.54 -0.82 6.64
C LEU A 323 1.88 -1.62 5.37
N ILE A 324 2.34 -0.92 4.33
CA ILE A 324 2.71 -1.55 3.05
C ILE A 324 4.17 -2.04 3.01
N GLN A 325 4.98 -1.80 4.03
CA GLN A 325 6.42 -2.04 4.06
C GLN A 325 7.22 -1.37 2.92
N ASN A 326 6.90 -0.12 2.61
CA ASN A 326 7.67 0.68 1.67
C ASN A 326 8.85 1.35 2.40
N GLY A 327 10.04 0.78 2.25
CA GLY A 327 11.26 1.32 2.84
C GLY A 327 12.04 2.29 1.96
N ASP A 328 11.52 2.67 0.79
CA ASP A 328 12.24 3.45 -0.24
C ASP A 328 11.79 4.92 -0.32
N ARG A 329 11.18 5.44 0.75
CA ARG A 329 10.70 6.83 0.86
C ARG A 329 11.86 7.84 1.05
N HIS A 330 12.78 7.91 0.11
CA HIS A 330 13.92 8.84 0.14
C HIS A 330 13.55 10.29 -0.21
N ARG A 331 12.44 10.47 -0.92
CA ARG A 331 11.95 11.76 -1.38
C ARG A 331 10.45 11.84 -1.13
N HIS A 332 9.97 13.07 -1.05
CA HIS A 332 8.56 13.37 -1.07
C HIS A 332 8.27 14.40 -2.15
N GLU A 333 7.14 14.22 -2.83
CA GLU A 333 6.56 15.21 -3.69
C GLU A 333 5.52 16.03 -2.90
N SER A 334 5.37 17.30 -3.27
CA SER A 334 4.32 18.15 -2.71
C SER A 334 3.64 18.97 -3.78
N ARG A 335 2.36 19.26 -3.54
CA ARG A 335 1.57 20.26 -4.26
C ARG A 335 0.99 21.24 -3.24
N ASN A 336 1.01 22.54 -3.56
CA ASN A 336 0.58 23.60 -2.64
C ASN A 336 1.18 23.46 -1.21
N ASN A 337 2.47 23.11 -1.13
CA ASN A 337 3.23 22.91 0.12
C ASN A 337 2.75 21.76 1.04
N ARG A 338 1.79 20.94 0.59
CA ARG A 338 1.31 19.75 1.29
C ARG A 338 1.82 18.49 0.58
N LEU A 339 2.23 17.48 1.34
CA LEU A 339 2.87 16.29 0.75
C LEU A 339 1.88 15.45 -0.06
N LEU A 340 2.39 14.62 -0.96
CA LEU A 340 1.69 13.58 -1.71
C LEU A 340 2.29 12.20 -1.40
N LEU A 341 1.46 11.16 -1.45
CA LEU A 341 1.84 9.77 -1.20
C LEU A 341 2.09 9.01 -2.51
N LEU A 342 3.06 9.47 -3.31
CA LEU A 342 3.39 8.91 -4.63
C LEU A 342 4.40 7.74 -4.53
N ASP A 343 4.71 7.04 -5.64
CA ASP A 343 5.74 5.99 -5.70
C ASP A 343 5.65 4.93 -4.58
N ASN A 344 4.55 4.16 -4.59
CA ASN A 344 4.28 3.10 -3.61
C ASN A 344 4.65 1.71 -4.12
N GLY A 345 5.26 1.60 -5.31
CA GLY A 345 5.65 0.34 -5.92
C GLY A 345 6.69 -0.46 -5.12
N LYS A 346 7.35 0.15 -4.15
CA LYS A 346 8.32 -0.54 -3.30
C LYS A 346 7.71 -1.20 -2.05
N GLY A 347 6.39 -1.20 -1.88
CA GLY A 347 5.70 -1.95 -0.83
C GLY A 347 5.49 -3.44 -1.15
N PHE A 348 4.93 -4.19 -0.20
CA PHE A 348 4.55 -5.61 -0.25
C PHE A 348 5.66 -6.53 -0.80
N GLY A 349 6.90 -6.30 -0.38
CA GLY A 349 8.04 -7.14 -0.77
C GLY A 349 8.12 -8.47 0.01
N ASN A 350 7.79 -8.46 1.30
CA ASN A 350 7.82 -9.66 2.14
C ASN A 350 6.73 -9.58 3.22
N ALA A 351 5.89 -10.61 3.33
CA ALA A 351 4.81 -10.67 4.32
C ALA A 351 5.32 -11.06 5.73
N HIS A 352 6.44 -11.78 5.80
CA HIS A 352 6.95 -12.41 7.01
C HIS A 352 7.93 -11.53 7.80
N ILE A 353 8.32 -10.37 7.25
CA ILE A 353 9.24 -9.43 7.89
C ILE A 353 8.54 -8.08 8.12
N ASP A 354 8.74 -7.51 9.30
CA ASP A 354 8.29 -6.15 9.65
C ASP A 354 9.50 -5.24 9.93
N HIS A 355 9.77 -4.33 9.01
CA HIS A 355 10.80 -3.31 9.11
C HIS A 355 10.29 -2.12 9.93
N ILE A 356 10.39 -2.24 11.25
CA ILE A 356 9.88 -1.23 12.19
C ILE A 356 10.49 0.16 12.00
N ASP A 357 11.68 0.24 11.43
CA ASP A 357 12.40 1.49 11.25
C ASP A 357 11.69 2.42 10.25
N ILE A 358 10.81 1.89 9.39
CA ILE A 358 9.89 2.70 8.58
C ILE A 358 8.96 3.55 9.46
N LEU A 359 8.58 3.05 10.65
CA LEU A 359 7.72 3.74 11.60
C LEU A 359 8.47 4.80 12.45
N ALA A 360 9.75 5.06 12.15
CA ALA A 360 10.58 6.05 12.85
C ALA A 360 9.95 7.44 13.01
N PRO A 361 9.30 8.02 11.98
CA PRO A 361 8.63 9.30 12.15
C PRO A 361 7.65 9.29 13.33
N LEU A 362 6.85 8.22 13.47
CA LEU A 362 5.86 8.12 14.55
C LEU A 362 6.52 7.94 15.91
N TYR A 363 7.44 6.99 16.08
CA TYR A 363 7.99 6.69 17.42
C TYR A 363 9.05 7.70 17.89
N GLN A 364 9.72 8.40 16.98
CA GLN A 364 10.67 9.47 17.34
C GLN A 364 9.96 10.78 17.60
N CYS A 365 8.96 11.12 16.79
CA CYS A 365 8.21 12.34 17.00
C CYS A 365 7.13 12.19 18.06
N CYS A 366 6.59 11.00 18.32
CA CYS A 366 5.45 10.77 19.22
C CYS A 366 4.34 11.82 19.04
N MET A 367 3.91 12.01 17.80
CA MET A 367 2.77 12.83 17.44
C MET A 367 1.96 12.07 16.39
N ILE A 368 0.65 12.26 16.38
CA ILE A 368 -0.23 11.69 15.36
C ILE A 368 -1.42 12.62 15.18
N ARG A 369 -1.85 12.79 13.93
CA ARG A 369 -3.04 13.58 13.62
C ARG A 369 -4.26 12.85 14.17
N LYS A 370 -5.13 13.57 14.89
CA LYS A 370 -6.35 12.98 15.49
C LYS A 370 -7.20 12.25 14.45
N THR A 371 -7.41 12.85 13.29
CA THR A 371 -8.19 12.25 12.21
C THR A 371 -7.57 10.96 11.70
N THR A 372 -6.24 10.88 11.56
CA THR A 372 -5.52 9.66 11.19
C THR A 372 -5.71 8.57 12.23
N TYR A 373 -5.50 8.87 13.52
CA TYR A 373 -5.70 7.89 14.59
C TYR A 373 -7.15 7.39 14.65
N THR A 374 -8.13 8.29 14.63
CA THR A 374 -9.55 7.92 14.63
C THR A 374 -9.90 7.08 13.41
N ARG A 375 -9.36 7.39 12.24
CA ARG A 375 -9.62 6.62 11.01
C ARG A 375 -9.02 5.21 11.09
N LEU A 376 -7.80 5.06 11.61
CA LEU A 376 -7.19 3.74 11.88
C LEU A 376 -8.06 2.91 12.84
N MET A 377 -8.59 3.54 13.90
CA MET A 377 -9.48 2.89 14.87
C MET A 377 -10.78 2.36 14.28
N TYR A 378 -11.23 2.89 13.13
CA TYR A 378 -12.39 2.33 12.43
C TYR A 378 -12.10 0.98 11.79
N PHE A 379 -10.83 0.62 11.57
CA PHE A 379 -10.44 -0.60 10.87
C PHE A 379 -9.77 -1.64 11.77
N THR A 380 -10.09 -1.65 13.07
CA THR A 380 -9.58 -2.64 14.03
C THR A 380 -10.18 -4.04 13.78
N GLY A 381 -9.54 -5.06 14.34
CA GLY A 381 -10.06 -6.43 14.37
C GLY A 381 -10.24 -7.11 13.00
N GLY A 382 -9.31 -6.92 12.06
CA GLY A 382 -9.36 -7.59 10.75
C GLY A 382 -10.10 -6.82 9.66
N SER A 383 -10.76 -5.71 10.03
CA SER A 383 -11.64 -5.00 9.11
C SER A 383 -10.88 -4.16 8.06
N LEU A 384 -9.58 -3.90 8.25
CA LEU A 384 -8.74 -3.25 7.23
C LEU A 384 -8.58 -4.17 6.01
N SER A 385 -8.14 -5.40 6.24
CA SER A 385 -7.99 -6.44 5.23
C SER A 385 -9.31 -6.83 4.60
N ASP A 386 -10.38 -7.01 5.38
CA ASP A 386 -11.71 -7.33 4.84
C ASP A 386 -12.22 -6.23 3.88
N THR A 387 -12.02 -4.96 4.25
CA THR A 387 -12.40 -3.83 3.40
C THR A 387 -11.55 -3.79 2.14
N LEU A 388 -10.23 -4.01 2.25
CA LEU A 388 -9.33 -4.01 1.12
C LEU A 388 -9.64 -5.13 0.12
N LYS A 389 -9.94 -6.35 0.60
CA LYS A 389 -10.38 -7.48 -0.25
C LYS A 389 -11.67 -7.15 -1.00
N GLU A 390 -12.65 -6.54 -0.32
CA GLU A 390 -13.92 -6.17 -0.95
C GLU A 390 -13.75 -5.11 -2.05
N LEU A 391 -12.88 -4.11 -1.85
CA LEU A 391 -12.65 -3.05 -2.84
C LEU A 391 -11.82 -3.51 -4.05
N THR A 392 -10.98 -4.52 -3.88
CA THR A 392 -10.05 -4.98 -4.93
C THR A 392 -10.60 -6.14 -5.77
N LYS A 393 -11.73 -6.73 -5.37
CA LYS A 393 -12.32 -7.91 -6.04
C LYS A 393 -12.71 -7.69 -7.50
N THR A 394 -12.95 -6.45 -7.90
CA THR A 394 -13.35 -6.05 -9.25
C THR A 394 -12.18 -5.52 -10.08
N ASP A 395 -10.98 -5.45 -9.51
CA ASP A 395 -9.78 -5.08 -10.27
C ASP A 395 -9.42 -6.20 -11.27
N PRO A 396 -9.08 -5.88 -12.53
CA PRO A 396 -8.75 -6.87 -13.55
C PRO A 396 -7.57 -7.78 -13.20
N LEU A 397 -6.72 -7.38 -12.26
CA LEU A 397 -5.55 -8.15 -11.82
C LEU A 397 -5.76 -8.87 -10.48
N TYR A 398 -7.02 -9.00 -10.03
CA TYR A 398 -7.35 -9.79 -8.85
C TYR A 398 -6.95 -11.27 -9.04
N PRO A 399 -6.28 -11.90 -8.05
CA PRO A 399 -5.88 -11.37 -6.75
C PRO A 399 -4.61 -10.50 -6.78
N LEU A 400 -4.64 -9.40 -6.01
CA LEU A 400 -3.51 -8.44 -5.94
C LEU A 400 -2.47 -8.75 -4.85
N LEU A 401 -2.83 -9.52 -3.83
CA LEU A 401 -1.98 -9.91 -2.70
C LEU A 401 -2.27 -11.35 -2.27
N THR A 402 -1.29 -12.01 -1.66
CA THR A 402 -1.46 -13.28 -0.97
C THR A 402 -2.14 -13.09 0.39
N GLU A 403 -2.67 -14.18 0.95
CA GLU A 403 -3.27 -14.17 2.31
C GLU A 403 -2.27 -13.75 3.39
N ASP A 404 -1.00 -14.14 3.25
CA ASP A 404 0.05 -13.76 4.21
C ASP A 404 0.23 -12.24 4.29
N HIS A 405 0.10 -11.53 3.16
CA HIS A 405 0.16 -10.07 3.16
C HIS A 405 -1.04 -9.42 3.88
N TYR A 406 -2.24 -9.98 3.78
CA TYR A 406 -3.40 -9.50 4.52
C TYR A 406 -3.26 -9.74 6.03
N VAL A 407 -2.73 -10.90 6.42
CA VAL A 407 -2.41 -11.19 7.83
C VAL A 407 -1.34 -10.22 8.35
N ALA A 408 -0.30 -9.97 7.55
CA ALA A 408 0.77 -9.04 7.91
C ALA A 408 0.28 -7.60 8.04
N LEU A 409 -0.65 -7.16 7.18
CA LEU A 409 -1.24 -5.82 7.23
C LEU A 409 -1.94 -5.56 8.58
N GLU A 410 -2.75 -6.51 9.05
CA GLU A 410 -3.43 -6.42 10.35
C GLU A 410 -2.46 -6.44 11.52
N LYS A 411 -1.44 -7.31 11.46
CA LYS A 411 -0.35 -7.34 12.45
C LYS A 411 0.37 -5.99 12.51
N ARG A 412 0.67 -5.38 11.37
CA ARG A 412 1.34 -4.07 11.28
C ARG A 412 0.45 -2.96 11.85
N LEU A 413 -0.85 -3.00 11.63
CA LEU A 413 -1.78 -2.05 12.24
C LEU A 413 -1.73 -2.11 13.77
N LEU A 414 -1.65 -3.32 14.36
CA LEU A 414 -1.48 -3.47 15.82
C LEU A 414 -0.15 -2.87 16.31
N ASN A 415 0.93 -2.98 15.53
CA ASN A 415 2.21 -2.36 15.88
C ASN A 415 2.12 -0.82 15.87
N VAL A 416 1.31 -0.24 14.97
CA VAL A 416 1.02 1.20 14.96
C VAL A 416 0.28 1.60 16.24
N PHE A 417 -0.77 0.89 16.63
CA PHE A 417 -1.48 1.18 17.89
C PHE A 417 -0.59 1.04 19.12
N ALA A 418 0.21 -0.03 19.21
CA ALA A 418 1.17 -0.22 20.29
C ALA A 418 2.17 0.93 20.37
N THR A 419 2.64 1.44 19.23
CA THR A 419 3.51 2.61 19.16
C THR A 419 2.82 3.87 19.69
N VAL A 420 1.56 4.10 19.30
CA VAL A 420 0.78 5.25 19.79
C VAL A 420 0.57 5.17 21.30
N GLU A 421 0.21 4.00 21.84
CA GLU A 421 0.03 3.84 23.29
C GLU A 421 1.34 4.06 24.06
N LEU A 422 2.48 3.56 23.57
CA LEU A 422 3.80 3.84 24.18
C LEU A 422 4.12 5.33 24.19
N CYS A 423 3.82 6.03 23.09
CA CYS A 423 3.97 7.48 23.03
C CYS A 423 3.03 8.20 24.01
N GLN A 424 1.79 7.70 24.17
CA GLN A 424 0.80 8.26 25.07
C GLN A 424 1.19 8.06 26.55
N GLU A 425 1.77 6.91 26.90
CA GLU A 425 2.32 6.66 28.24
C GLU A 425 3.45 7.65 28.58
N LYS A 426 4.29 7.99 27.59
CA LYS A 426 5.42 8.90 27.77
C LYS A 426 5.04 10.38 27.80
N TYR A 427 4.09 10.81 26.96
CA TYR A 427 3.81 12.24 26.72
C TYR A 427 2.33 12.63 26.95
N GLY A 428 1.51 11.70 27.43
CA GLY A 428 0.08 11.90 27.65
C GLY A 428 -0.71 12.12 26.36
N LYS A 429 -1.92 12.67 26.49
CA LYS A 429 -2.81 12.96 25.35
C LYS A 429 -2.30 14.08 24.42
N SER A 430 -1.20 14.74 24.77
CA SER A 430 -0.61 15.82 23.96
C SER A 430 -0.08 15.35 22.60
N ILE A 431 0.13 14.04 22.43
CA ILE A 431 0.59 13.43 21.17
C ILE A 431 -0.45 13.56 20.04
N PHE A 432 -1.73 13.66 20.40
CA PHE A 432 -2.82 13.79 19.44
C PHE A 432 -2.92 15.24 19.00
N LYS A 433 -2.53 15.50 17.76
CA LYS A 433 -2.55 16.84 17.15
C LYS A 433 -3.86 17.07 16.43
#